data_AF-A0A1X9MCP2-F1
#
_entry.id   AF-A0A1X9MCP2-F1
#
_cell.length_a   1.000
_cell.length_b   1.000
_cell.length_c   1.000
_cell.angle_alpha   90.00
_cell.angle_beta   90.00
_cell.angle_gamma   90.00
#
_symmetry.space_group_name_H-M   'P 1'
#
loop_
_entity.id
_entity.type
_entity.pdbx_description
1 polymer ?
#
loop_
_entity_poly.entity_id
_entity_poly.type
_entity_poly.pdbx_seq_one_letter_code
_entity_poly.pdbx_strand_id
1 'polypeptide(L)'
;MTNPSGFNDIKQVEMSILSAEHMVGQATRSMDEEQLQAATNALNDAKVQLHKAMSHQTGVDEAFFEMSQELLAKADHQLKEAKK
;
A
#
# COMPACT_ATOMS: atom_id res chain seq x y z
N MET A 1 27.49 -5.42 8.64
CA MET A 1 26.50 -5.28 9.72
C MET A 1 25.16 -5.03 9.06
N THR A 2 24.28 -6.02 9.02
CA THR A 2 22.89 -5.83 8.54
C THR A 2 22.17 -4.95 9.55
N ASN A 3 21.71 -3.78 9.12
CA ASN A 3 21.06 -2.81 9.98
C ASN A 3 19.65 -3.31 10.34
N PRO A 4 19.33 -3.61 11.61
CA PRO A 4 18.00 -4.12 12.01
C PRO A 4 16.85 -3.14 11.74
N SER A 5 17.15 -1.85 11.49
CA SER A 5 16.14 -0.86 11.10
C SER A 5 15.47 -1.20 9.77
N GLY A 6 16.23 -1.72 8.80
CA GLY A 6 15.71 -1.98 7.46
C GLY A 6 14.62 -3.07 7.41
N PHE A 7 14.75 -4.12 8.22
CA PHE A 7 13.71 -5.15 8.33
C PHE A 7 12.43 -4.60 8.97
N ASN A 8 12.57 -3.67 9.92
CA ASN A 8 11.44 -2.98 10.52
C ASN A 8 10.74 -2.05 9.52
N ASP A 9 11.51 -1.43 8.63
CA ASP A 9 10.99 -0.53 7.58
C ASP A 9 10.17 -1.31 6.53
N ILE A 10 10.65 -2.46 6.05
CA ILE A 10 9.88 -3.31 5.11
C ILE A 10 8.58 -3.80 5.74
N LYS A 11 8.61 -4.27 6.99
CA LYS A 11 7.39 -4.71 7.69
C LYS A 11 6.36 -3.59 7.85
N GLN A 12 6.81 -2.36 8.10
CA GLN A 12 5.90 -1.21 8.19
C GLN A 12 5.25 -0.88 6.84
N VAL A 13 6.02 -1.02 5.75
CA VAL A 13 5.51 -0.85 4.38
C VAL A 13 4.47 -1.93 4.08
N GLU A 14 4.77 -3.19 4.38
CA GLU A 14 3.84 -4.32 4.20
C GLU A 14 2.52 -4.08 4.94
N MET A 15 2.59 -3.71 6.22
CA MET A 15 1.41 -3.42 7.03
C MET A 15 0.59 -2.25 6.47
N SER A 16 1.26 -1.22 5.94
CA SER A 16 0.59 -0.06 5.34
C SER A 16 -0.12 -0.44 4.04
N ILE A 17 0.46 -1.31 3.21
CA ILE A 17 -0.17 -1.84 2.00
C ILE A 17 -1.41 -2.67 2.34
N LEU A 18 -1.30 -3.61 3.28
CA LEU A 18 -2.42 -4.46 3.70
C LEU A 18 -3.56 -3.64 4.32
N SER A 19 -3.22 -2.62 5.12
CA SER A 19 -4.22 -1.70 5.68
C SER A 19 -4.93 -0.91 4.58
N ALA A 20 -4.18 -0.38 3.60
CA ALA A 20 -4.77 0.33 2.47
C ALA A 20 -5.71 -0.57 1.66
N GLU A 21 -5.30 -1.80 1.35
CA GLU A 21 -6.16 -2.78 0.65
C GLU A 21 -7.45 -3.05 1.42
N HIS A 22 -7.37 -3.29 2.73
CA HIS A 22 -8.55 -3.51 3.55
C HIS A 22 -9.48 -2.29 3.59
N MET A 23 -8.92 -1.09 3.77
CA MET A 23 -9.69 0.16 3.75
C MET A 23 -10.41 0.37 2.41
N VAL A 24 -9.72 0.10 1.29
CA VAL A 24 -10.34 0.15 -0.04
C VAL A 24 -11.48 -0.85 -0.15
N GLY A 25 -11.27 -2.11 0.26
CA GLY A 25 -12.31 -3.13 0.21
C GLY A 25 -13.56 -2.76 1.04
N GLN A 26 -13.38 -2.12 2.19
CA GLN A 26 -14.50 -1.63 3.01
C GLN A 26 -15.18 -0.41 2.35
N ALA A 27 -14.41 0.60 1.96
CA ALA A 27 -14.91 1.84 1.40
C ALA A 27 -15.68 1.62 0.08
N THR A 28 -15.20 0.71 -0.76
CA THR A 28 -15.85 0.39 -2.04
C THR A 28 -17.11 -0.44 -1.87
N ARG A 29 -17.25 -1.18 -0.77
CA ARG A 29 -18.49 -1.89 -0.43
C ARG A 29 -19.54 -0.96 0.18
N SER A 30 -19.12 -0.01 1.02
CA SER A 30 -20.01 0.95 1.65
C SER A 30 -20.40 2.09 0.72
N MET A 31 -19.55 2.42 -0.26
CA MET A 31 -19.66 3.60 -1.14
C MET A 31 -19.75 4.91 -0.36
N ASP A 32 -19.25 4.92 0.87
CA ASP A 32 -19.24 6.09 1.74
C ASP A 32 -18.11 7.04 1.33
N GLU A 33 -18.43 8.30 1.07
CA GLU A 33 -17.48 9.27 0.51
C GLU A 33 -16.28 9.53 1.43
N GLU A 34 -16.52 9.60 2.75
CA GLU A 34 -15.46 9.81 3.73
C GLU A 34 -14.53 8.59 3.78
N GLN A 35 -15.08 7.38 3.75
CA GLN A 35 -14.31 6.14 3.68
C GLN A 35 -13.54 6.04 2.35
N LEU A 36 -14.14 6.40 1.22
CA LEU A 36 -13.48 6.42 -0.09
C LEU A 36 -12.31 7.41 -0.11
N GLN A 37 -12.45 8.57 0.55
CA GLN A 37 -11.37 9.54 0.69
C GLN A 37 -10.26 9.03 1.63
N ALA A 38 -10.63 8.48 2.79
CA ALA A 38 -9.68 7.90 3.74
C ALA A 38 -8.88 6.75 3.10
N ALA A 39 -9.54 5.85 2.38
CA ALA A 39 -8.91 4.75 1.66
C ALA A 39 -7.99 5.26 0.54
N THR A 40 -8.35 6.34 -0.15
CA THR A 40 -7.48 6.98 -1.16
C THR A 40 -6.20 7.53 -0.53
N ASN A 41 -6.31 8.20 0.62
CA ASN A 41 -5.16 8.74 1.32
C ASN A 41 -4.23 7.61 1.79
N ALA A 42 -4.77 6.57 2.42
CA ALA A 42 -4.01 5.40 2.86
C ALA A 42 -3.29 4.70 1.69
N LEU A 43 -3.96 4.56 0.55
CA LEU A 43 -3.36 3.97 -0.66
C LEU A 43 -2.19 4.81 -1.19
N ASN A 44 -2.33 6.14 -1.20
CA ASN A 44 -1.26 7.03 -1.64
C ASN A 44 -0.06 7.00 -0.68
N ASP A 45 -0.31 6.96 0.62
CA ASP A 45 0.74 6.85 1.64
C ASP A 45 1.50 5.52 1.48
N ALA A 46 0.80 4.40 1.29
CA ALA A 46 1.41 3.10 1.07
C ALA A 46 2.30 3.07 -0.20
N LYS A 47 1.85 3.70 -1.31
CA LYS A 47 2.67 3.85 -2.53
C LYS A 47 3.95 4.62 -2.28
N VAL A 48 3.87 5.72 -1.53
CA VAL A 48 5.04 6.55 -1.18
C VAL A 48 6.02 5.77 -0.30
N GLN A 49 5.52 5.03 0.69
CA GLN A 49 6.36 4.22 1.56
C GLN A 49 7.07 3.09 0.80
N LEU A 50 6.36 2.37 -0.08
CA LEU A 50 6.95 1.33 -0.91
C LEU A 50 8.07 1.89 -1.81
N HIS A 51 7.81 3.01 -2.47
CA HIS A 51 8.82 3.66 -3.33
C HIS A 51 10.06 4.08 -2.53
N LYS A 52 9.89 4.63 -1.31
CA LYS A 52 11.01 4.98 -0.42
C LYS A 52 11.80 3.74 0.00
N ALA A 53 11.14 2.66 0.39
CA ALA A 53 11.79 1.42 0.78
C ALA A 53 12.66 0.86 -0.37
N MET A 54 12.14 0.85 -1.59
CA MET A 54 12.87 0.42 -2.78
C MET A 54 14.10 1.29 -3.09
N SER A 55 14.01 2.60 -2.86
CA SER A 55 15.12 3.52 -3.14
C SER A 55 16.30 3.39 -2.17
N HIS A 56 16.08 2.84 -0.97
CA HIS A 56 17.06 2.84 0.12
C HIS A 56 17.62 1.46 0.48
N GLN A 57 17.04 0.37 -0.03
CA GLN A 57 17.47 -0.98 0.30
C GLN A 57 17.97 -1.75 -0.91
N THR A 58 19.28 -2.00 -0.92
CA THR A 58 19.86 -3.14 -1.63
C THR A 58 19.37 -4.42 -0.95
N GLY A 59 18.47 -5.18 -1.59
CA GLY A 59 17.97 -6.46 -1.08
C GLY A 59 16.52 -6.47 -0.60
N VAL A 60 15.68 -5.51 -1.00
CA VAL A 60 14.23 -5.79 -1.00
C VAL A 60 14.00 -6.99 -1.91
N ASP A 61 13.30 -7.99 -1.38
CA ASP A 61 12.91 -9.17 -2.16
C ASP A 61 12.07 -8.70 -3.35
N GLU A 62 12.55 -8.96 -4.56
CA GLU A 62 11.86 -8.58 -5.81
C GLU A 62 10.42 -9.11 -5.80
N ALA A 63 10.20 -10.29 -5.22
CA ALA A 63 8.86 -10.86 -5.05
C ALA A 63 7.97 -10.02 -4.13
N PHE A 64 8.51 -9.46 -3.05
CA PHE A 64 7.75 -8.54 -2.18
C PHE A 64 7.35 -7.29 -2.95
N PHE A 65 8.25 -6.73 -3.76
CA PHE A 65 7.97 -5.54 -4.55
C PHE A 65 6.91 -5.79 -5.62
N GLU A 66 7.02 -6.88 -6.37
CA GLU A 66 6.03 -7.28 -7.38
C GLU A 66 4.65 -7.49 -6.76
N MET A 67 4.57 -8.28 -5.68
CA MET A 67 3.32 -8.52 -4.96
C MET A 67 2.71 -7.21 -4.44
N SER A 68 3.53 -6.35 -3.84
CA SER A 68 3.10 -5.05 -3.31
C SER A 68 2.53 -4.15 -4.41
N GLN A 69 3.17 -4.09 -5.58
CA GLN A 69 2.66 -3.33 -6.71
C GLN A 69 1.33 -3.88 -7.24
N GLU A 70 1.19 -5.20 -7.31
CA GLU A 70 -0.06 -5.83 -7.75
C GLU A 70 -1.23 -5.50 -6.81
N LEU A 71 -1.03 -5.59 -5.49
CA LEU A 71 -2.04 -5.25 -4.50
C LEU A 71 -2.44 -3.77 -4.60
N LEU A 72 -1.46 -2.86 -4.67
CA LEU A 72 -1.71 -1.43 -4.79
C LEU A 72 -2.43 -1.08 -6.10
N ALA A 73 -2.10 -1.74 -7.21
CA ALA A 73 -2.76 -1.52 -8.50
C ALA A 73 -4.22 -1.99 -8.48
N LYS A 74 -4.52 -3.14 -7.87
CA LYS A 74 -5.90 -3.63 -7.69
C LYS A 74 -6.72 -2.68 -6.82
N ALA A 75 -6.17 -2.25 -5.69
CA ALA A 75 -6.83 -1.31 -4.78
C ALA A 75 -7.09 0.05 -5.46
N ASP A 76 -6.12 0.55 -6.24
CA ASP A 76 -6.29 1.78 -7.03
C ASP A 76 -7.43 1.65 -8.06
N HIS A 77 -7.50 0.53 -8.75
CA HIS A 77 -8.56 0.26 -9.70
C HIS A 77 -9.94 0.22 -9.02
N GLN A 78 -10.07 -0.47 -7.88
CA GLN A 78 -11.32 -0.55 -7.13
C GLN A 78 -11.82 0.84 -6.69
N LEU A 79 -10.93 1.69 -6.16
CA LEU A 79 -11.28 3.07 -5.82
C LEU A 79 -11.70 3.88 -7.04
N LYS A 80 -11.01 3.73 -8.18
CA LYS A 80 -11.38 4.40 -9.42
C LYS A 80 -12.77 4.00 -9.88
N GLU A 81 -13.10 2.71 -9.86
CA GLU A 81 -14.45 2.27 -10.25
C GLU A 81 -15.52 2.76 -9.28
N ALA A 82 -15.28 2.73 -7.98
CA ALA A 82 -16.24 3.20 -6.98
C ALA A 82 -16.49 4.72 -7.02
N LYS A 83 -15.57 5.50 -7.59
CA LYS A 83 -15.67 6.97 -7.69
C LYS A 83 -16.18 7.47 -9.05
N LYS A 84 -16.45 6.57 -9.99
CA LYS A 84 -17.06 6.93 -11.29
C LYS A 84 -18.54 7.25 -11.11
#